data_AF-A0A2X2T3J2-F1
#
_entry.id   AF-A0A2X2T3J2-F1
#
_cell.length_a   1.000
_cell.length_b   1.000
_cell.length_c   1.000
_cell.angle_alpha   90.00
_cell.angle_beta   90.00
_cell.angle_gamma   90.00
#
_symmetry.space_group_name_H-M   'P 1'
#
loop_
_entity.id
_entity.type
_entity.pdbx_description
1 polymer ?
#
loop_
_entity_poly.entity_id
_entity_poly.type
_entity_poly.pdbx_seq_one_letter_code
_entity_poly.pdbx_strand_id
1 'polypeptide(L)'
;MLEFLSDLAKRARPQGEAELAQLRAYAKEHYGVEELEPWDITWYSEKQKQHLYSISDEQLRPYFPEERAVNGLFEVVKRIYGITAKERKDIDVWHPDVRFFELYDDQGELRGSFYLDLYAREHKRGGAWMDDCVGKMRRADGSLPKAGGLPDL
;
A
#
# COMPACT_ATOMS: atom_id res chain seq x y z
N MET A 1 24.88 -5.83 -10.02
CA MET A 1 23.52 -6.40 -9.83
C MET A 1 23.60 -7.78 -9.16
N LEU A 2 24.18 -8.80 -9.80
CA LEU A 2 24.22 -10.16 -9.25
C LEU A 2 25.01 -10.28 -7.94
N GLU A 3 26.11 -9.54 -7.80
CA GLU A 3 26.89 -9.49 -6.56
C GLU A 3 26.07 -8.94 -5.39
N PHE A 4 25.33 -7.86 -5.61
CA PHE A 4 24.43 -7.27 -4.60
C PHE A 4 23.36 -8.26 -4.15
N LEU A 5 22.65 -8.90 -5.09
CA LEU A 5 21.61 -9.88 -4.76
C LEU A 5 22.18 -11.09 -4.03
N SER A 6 23.38 -11.54 -4.42
CA SER A 6 24.06 -12.66 -3.77
C SER A 6 24.51 -12.32 -2.36
N ASP A 7 25.03 -11.12 -2.12
CA ASP A 7 25.41 -10.65 -0.78
C ASP A 7 24.18 -10.49 0.12
N LEU A 8 23.09 -9.90 -0.39
CA LEU A 8 21.83 -9.80 0.33
C LEU A 8 21.29 -11.18 0.72
N ALA A 9 21.26 -12.13 -0.22
CA ALA A 9 20.81 -13.49 0.05
C ALA A 9 21.68 -14.20 1.10
N LYS A 10 23.01 -14.06 1.02
CA LYS A 10 23.94 -14.62 2.03
C LYS A 10 23.66 -14.09 3.43
N ARG A 11 23.31 -12.81 3.56
CA ARG A 11 23.00 -12.16 4.85
C ARG A 11 21.61 -12.49 5.37
N ALA A 12 20.61 -12.60 4.50
CA ALA A 12 19.22 -12.85 4.89
C ALA A 12 18.94 -14.33 5.19
N ARG A 13 19.64 -15.25 4.51
CA ARG A 13 19.40 -16.70 4.60
C ARG A 13 19.48 -17.27 6.02
N PRO A 14 20.50 -16.96 6.85
CA PRO A 14 20.58 -17.52 8.20
C PRO A 14 19.37 -17.14 9.07
N GLN A 15 18.85 -15.92 8.92
CA GLN A 15 17.66 -15.48 9.64
C GLN A 15 16.42 -16.24 9.16
N GLY A 16 16.22 -16.38 7.85
CA GLY A 16 15.09 -17.14 7.31
C GLY A 16 15.12 -18.62 7.70
N GLU A 17 16.31 -19.24 7.76
CA GLU A 17 16.46 -20.62 8.25
C GLU A 17 16.14 -20.74 9.74
N ALA A 18 16.54 -19.77 10.56
CA ALA A 18 16.21 -19.73 11.99
C ALA A 18 14.69 -19.55 12.23
N GLU A 19 14.05 -18.63 11.51
CA GLU A 19 12.61 -18.39 11.59
C GLU A 19 11.81 -19.63 11.15
N LEU A 20 12.21 -20.30 10.07
CA LEU A 20 11.56 -21.53 9.63
C LEU A 20 11.75 -22.67 10.64
N ALA A 21 12.93 -22.79 11.25
CA ALA A 21 13.17 -23.79 12.29
C ALA A 21 12.33 -23.53 13.55
N GLN A 22 12.19 -22.27 13.97
CA GLN A 22 11.30 -21.87 15.06
C GLN A 22 9.84 -22.19 14.75
N LEU A 23 9.40 -21.91 13.53
CA LEU A 23 8.04 -22.21 13.09
C LEU A 23 7.75 -23.72 13.06
N ARG A 24 8.69 -24.53 12.59
CA ARG A 24 8.59 -26.00 12.62
C ARG A 24 8.51 -26.53 14.04
N ALA A 25 9.37 -26.03 14.93
CA ALA A 25 9.35 -26.41 16.35
C ALA A 25 7.99 -26.07 16.99
N TYR A 26 7.48 -24.86 16.74
CA TYR A 26 6.16 -24.43 17.21
C TYR A 26 5.03 -25.31 16.67
N ALA A 27 5.01 -25.58 15.35
CA ALA A 27 3.98 -26.41 14.73
C ALA A 27 4.01 -27.86 15.27
N LYS A 28 5.20 -28.42 15.48
CA LYS A 28 5.37 -29.75 16.08
C LYS A 28 4.89 -29.79 17.53
N GLU A 29 5.32 -28.84 18.35
CA GLU A 29 5.01 -28.79 19.78
C GLU A 29 3.51 -28.59 20.03
N HIS A 30 2.86 -27.69 19.29
CA HIS A 30 1.48 -27.29 19.56
C HIS A 30 0.43 -28.01 18.71
N TYR A 31 0.81 -28.56 17.54
CA TYR A 31 -0.15 -29.15 16.59
C TYR A 31 0.26 -30.54 16.09
N GLY A 32 1.41 -31.09 16.53
CA GLY A 32 1.87 -32.42 16.13
C GLY A 32 2.26 -32.53 14.66
N VAL A 33 2.57 -31.41 14.01
CA VAL A 33 2.93 -31.34 12.59
C VAL A 33 4.41 -31.64 12.43
N GLU A 34 4.73 -32.77 11.80
CA GLU A 34 6.12 -33.20 11.60
C GLU A 34 6.82 -32.49 10.43
N GLU A 35 6.07 -32.12 9.39
CA GLU A 35 6.58 -31.44 8.20
C GLU A 35 5.65 -30.29 7.81
N LEU A 36 6.24 -29.12 7.51
CA LEU A 36 5.52 -27.93 7.06
C LEU A 36 5.63 -27.78 5.55
N GLU A 37 4.48 -27.71 4.89
CA GLU A 37 4.40 -27.40 3.47
C GLU A 37 4.35 -25.88 3.24
N PRO A 38 4.68 -25.38 2.04
CA PRO A 38 4.70 -23.95 1.77
C PRO A 38 3.37 -23.22 2.07
N TRP A 39 2.23 -23.87 1.86
CA TRP A 39 0.90 -23.31 2.15
C TRP A 39 0.57 -23.27 3.65
N ASP A 40 1.27 -24.06 4.47
CA ASP A 40 1.08 -24.10 5.92
C ASP A 40 1.74 -22.92 6.63
N ILE A 41 2.80 -22.37 6.03
CA ILE A 41 3.66 -21.34 6.63
C ILE A 41 2.83 -20.16 7.15
N THR A 42 1.98 -19.57 6.30
CA THR A 42 1.19 -18.38 6.69
C THR A 42 0.28 -18.67 7.88
N TRP A 43 -0.35 -19.84 7.92
CA TRP A 43 -1.28 -20.20 8.98
C TRP A 43 -0.56 -20.40 10.32
N TYR A 44 0.51 -21.19 10.34
CA TYR A 44 1.26 -21.42 11.58
C TYR A 44 2.00 -20.16 12.04
N SER A 45 2.47 -19.30 11.12
CA SER A 45 3.09 -18.02 11.47
C SER A 45 2.12 -17.12 12.23
N GLU A 46 0.85 -17.06 11.79
CA GLU A 46 -0.19 -16.32 12.52
C GLU A 46 -0.44 -16.90 13.91
N LYS A 47 -0.47 -18.23 14.05
CA LYS A 47 -0.63 -18.89 15.36
C LYS A 47 0.57 -18.64 16.28
N GLN A 48 1.78 -18.72 15.74
CA GLN A 48 3.00 -18.44 16.50
C GLN A 48 3.07 -16.99 16.94
N LYS A 49 2.75 -16.04 16.06
CA LYS A 49 2.67 -14.61 16.37
C LYS A 49 1.67 -14.32 17.49
N GLN A 50 0.50 -14.94 17.43
CA GLN A 50 -0.52 -14.85 18.49
C GLN A 50 0.00 -15.42 19.81
N HIS A 51 0.69 -16.56 19.78
CA HIS A 51 1.26 -17.18 20.97
C HIS A 51 2.36 -16.32 21.62
N LEU A 52 3.26 -15.74 20.82
CA LEU A 52 4.40 -14.96 21.30
C LEU A 52 4.01 -13.55 21.74
N TYR A 53 3.10 -12.89 21.03
CA TYR A 53 2.83 -11.46 21.19
C TYR A 53 1.41 -11.15 21.64
N SER A 54 0.53 -12.14 21.77
CA SER A 54 -0.90 -11.95 22.11
C SER A 54 -1.63 -10.98 21.17
N ILE A 55 -1.14 -10.84 19.93
CA ILE A 55 -1.71 -9.98 18.88
C ILE A 55 -2.04 -10.86 17.67
N SER A 56 -3.24 -10.69 17.11
CA SER A 56 -3.64 -11.26 15.82
C SER A 56 -4.00 -10.17 14.82
N ASP A 57 -3.76 -10.45 13.54
CA ASP A 57 -4.17 -9.53 12.46
C ASP A 57 -5.69 -9.34 12.42
N GLU A 58 -6.46 -10.37 12.79
CA GLU A 58 -7.92 -10.29 12.89
C GLU A 58 -8.39 -9.34 14.00
N GLN A 59 -7.70 -9.30 15.15
CA GLN A 59 -7.98 -8.30 16.19
C GLN A 59 -7.61 -6.88 15.76
N LEU A 60 -6.61 -6.72 14.89
CA LEU A 60 -6.19 -5.41 14.40
C LEU A 60 -7.12 -4.88 13.30
N ARG A 61 -7.74 -5.75 12.51
CA ARG A 61 -8.56 -5.39 11.34
C ARG A 61 -9.63 -4.31 11.62
N PRO A 62 -10.41 -4.34 12.73
CA PRO A 62 -11.39 -3.30 13.04
C PRO A 62 -10.78 -1.90 13.29
N TYR A 63 -9.48 -1.82 13.60
CA TYR A 63 -8.78 -0.56 13.85
C TYR A 63 -8.27 0.11 12.57
N PHE A 64 -8.21 -0.62 11.45
CA PHE A 64 -7.75 -0.12 10.15
C PHE A 64 -8.84 -0.17 9.06
N PRO A 65 -10.03 0.43 9.28
CA PRO A 65 -10.98 0.61 8.18
C PRO A 65 -10.38 1.56 7.13
N GLU A 66 -10.66 1.28 5.86
CA GLU A 66 -10.07 2.00 4.70
C GLU A 66 -10.15 3.52 4.85
N GLU A 67 -11.33 4.05 5.13
CA GLU A 67 -11.54 5.49 5.28
C GLU A 67 -10.62 6.11 6.35
N ARG A 68 -10.43 5.44 7.49
CA ARG A 68 -9.53 5.94 8.55
C ARG A 68 -8.07 5.86 8.13
N ALA A 69 -7.68 4.79 7.44
CA ALA A 69 -6.31 4.63 6.95
C ALA A 69 -5.97 5.69 5.90
N VAL A 70 -6.87 5.94 4.95
CA VAL A 70 -6.74 6.96 3.90
C VAL A 70 -6.70 8.37 4.51
N ASN A 71 -7.60 8.67 5.45
CA ASN A 71 -7.58 9.95 6.15
C ASN A 71 -6.30 10.14 6.98
N GLY A 72 -5.80 9.07 7.61
CA GLY A 72 -4.51 9.08 8.31
C GLY A 72 -3.34 9.38 7.38
N LEU A 73 -3.33 8.80 6.18
CA LEU A 73 -2.34 9.11 5.14
C LEU A 73 -2.39 10.60 4.76
N PHE A 74 -3.58 11.15 4.51
CA PHE A 74 -3.72 12.58 4.17
C PHE A 74 -3.28 13.51 5.30
N GLU A 75 -3.55 13.15 6.55
CA GLU A 75 -3.09 13.91 7.71
C GLU A 75 -1.55 13.90 7.82
N VAL A 76 -0.90 12.77 7.55
CA VAL A 76 0.57 12.69 7.49
C VAL A 76 1.11 13.60 6.38
N VAL A 77 0.52 13.53 5.18
CA VAL A 77 0.90 14.38 4.04
C VAL A 77 0.75 15.86 4.37
N LYS A 78 -0.35 16.24 5.04
CA LYS A 78 -0.58 17.61 5.49
C LYS A 78 0.46 18.07 6.50
N ARG A 79 0.80 17.25 7.50
CA ARG A 79 1.77 17.62 8.54
C ARG A 79 3.19 17.78 8.01
N ILE A 80 3.59 16.93 7.07
CA ILE A 80 4.96 16.92 6.55
C ILE A 80 5.13 17.96 5.44
N TYR A 81 4.13 18.12 4.56
CA TYR A 81 4.26 18.90 3.33
C TYR A 81 3.32 20.10 3.24
N GLY A 82 2.42 20.31 4.20
CA GLY A 82 1.40 21.36 4.12
C GLY A 82 0.33 21.12 3.06
N ILE A 83 0.27 19.91 2.48
CA ILE A 83 -0.65 19.60 1.38
C ILE A 83 -1.98 19.07 1.92
N THR A 84 -3.08 19.66 1.46
CA THR A 84 -4.46 19.23 1.77
C THR A 84 -5.08 18.53 0.56
N ALA A 85 -5.52 17.29 0.76
CA ALA A 85 -6.31 16.56 -0.24
C ALA A 85 -7.81 16.91 -0.09
N LYS A 86 -8.48 17.24 -1.20
CA LYS A 86 -9.92 17.49 -1.27
C LYS A 86 -10.55 16.58 -2.31
N GLU A 87 -11.55 15.80 -1.90
CA GLU A 87 -12.27 14.93 -2.82
C GLU A 87 -13.21 15.74 -3.72
N ARG A 88 -13.25 15.38 -5.01
CA ARG A 88 -14.21 15.88 -5.99
C ARG A 88 -15.04 14.71 -6.52
N LYS A 89 -16.32 14.96 -6.76
CA LYS A 89 -17.30 13.95 -7.22
C LYS A 89 -17.90 14.27 -8.59
N ASP A 90 -17.58 15.44 -9.12
CA ASP A 90 -18.00 16.00 -10.40
C ASP A 90 -16.98 15.74 -11.52
N ILE A 91 -16.15 14.71 -11.36
CA ILE A 91 -15.11 14.31 -12.30
C ILE A 91 -15.47 12.95 -12.90
N ASP A 92 -15.26 12.81 -14.20
CA ASP A 92 -15.46 11.54 -14.89
C ASP A 92 -14.51 10.46 -14.36
N VAL A 93 -15.08 9.30 -14.04
CA VAL A 93 -14.34 8.13 -13.54
C VAL A 93 -14.68 6.89 -14.34
N TRP A 94 -13.71 5.99 -14.50
CA TRP A 94 -13.90 4.73 -15.22
C TRP A 94 -14.63 3.65 -14.39
N HIS A 95 -14.79 3.86 -13.08
CA HIS A 95 -15.47 2.93 -12.19
C HIS A 95 -16.07 3.67 -10.99
N PRO A 96 -17.27 3.30 -10.51
CA PRO A 96 -17.97 4.02 -9.42
C PRO A 96 -17.21 4.06 -8.09
N ASP A 97 -16.36 3.08 -7.82
CA ASP A 97 -15.53 3.06 -6.60
C ASP A 97 -14.25 3.90 -6.70
N VAL A 98 -13.98 4.51 -7.85
CA VAL A 98 -12.81 5.38 -8.03
C VAL A 98 -13.13 6.75 -7.44
N ARG A 99 -12.23 7.25 -6.60
CA ARG A 99 -12.33 8.57 -5.98
C ARG A 99 -11.30 9.51 -6.59
N PHE A 100 -11.67 10.77 -6.82
CA PHE A 100 -10.74 11.78 -7.32
C PHE A 100 -10.43 12.82 -6.25
N PHE A 101 -9.17 13.20 -6.14
CA PHE A 101 -8.70 14.18 -5.18
C PHE A 101 -7.88 15.27 -5.84
N GLU A 102 -8.10 16.50 -5.41
CA GLU A 102 -7.25 17.66 -5.68
C GLU A 102 -6.33 17.91 -4.49
N LEU A 103 -5.08 18.26 -4.77
CA LEU A 103 -4.04 18.54 -3.78
C LEU A 103 -3.73 20.02 -3.75
N TYR A 104 -3.96 20.67 -2.61
CA TYR A 104 -3.72 22.10 -2.40
C TYR A 104 -2.57 22.32 -1.43
N ASP A 105 -1.71 23.32 -1.67
CA ASP A 105 -0.72 23.75 -0.68
C ASP A 105 -1.33 24.67 0.40
N ASP A 106 -0.48 25.19 1.28
CA ASP A 106 -0.84 26.07 2.39
C ASP A 106 -1.33 27.46 1.94
N GLN A 107 -0.99 27.88 0.73
CA GLN A 107 -1.49 29.09 0.08
C GLN A 107 -2.83 28.86 -0.63
N GLY A 108 -3.31 27.61 -0.66
CA GLY A 108 -4.51 27.22 -1.37
C GLY A 108 -4.31 27.10 -2.88
N GLU A 109 -3.07 27.05 -3.36
CA GLU A 109 -2.75 26.82 -4.76
C GLU A 109 -2.92 25.33 -5.08
N LEU A 110 -3.58 25.03 -6.20
CA LEU A 110 -3.74 23.66 -6.67
C LEU A 110 -2.39 23.15 -7.22
N ARG A 111 -1.87 22.07 -6.63
CA ARG A 111 -0.55 21.50 -6.95
C ARG A 111 -0.61 20.25 -7.81
N GLY A 112 -1.72 19.54 -7.76
CA GLY A 112 -1.87 18.24 -8.41
C GLY A 112 -3.25 17.65 -8.15
N SER A 113 -3.52 16.54 -8.80
CA SER A 113 -4.72 15.75 -8.59
C SER A 113 -4.42 14.29 -8.87
N PHE A 114 -5.18 13.38 -8.26
CA PHE A 114 -5.00 11.95 -8.48
C PHE A 114 -6.32 11.19 -8.34
N TYR A 115 -6.39 10.04 -9.00
CA TYR A 115 -7.44 9.04 -8.82
C TYR A 115 -6.99 7.99 -7.81
N LEU A 116 -7.90 7.55 -6.96
CA LEU A 116 -7.69 6.51 -5.97
C LEU A 116 -8.65 5.35 -6.27
N ASP A 117 -8.09 4.20 -6.67
CA ASP A 117 -8.84 3.00 -7.05
C ASP A 117 -8.35 1.80 -6.21
N LEU A 118 -9.00 1.56 -5.07
CA LEU A 118 -8.49 0.62 -4.05
C LEU A 118 -8.98 -0.82 -4.22
N TYR A 119 -10.19 -1.02 -4.73
CA TYR A 119 -10.83 -2.32 -4.70
C TYR A 119 -10.36 -3.25 -5.82
N ALA A 120 -10.17 -4.53 -5.49
CA ALA A 120 -9.91 -5.58 -6.46
C ALA A 120 -11.20 -5.92 -7.22
N ARG A 121 -11.09 -6.16 -8.52
CA ARG A 121 -12.19 -6.58 -9.38
C ARG A 121 -11.68 -7.28 -10.64
N GLU A 122 -12.57 -7.99 -11.33
CA GLU A 122 -12.27 -8.59 -12.62
C GLU A 122 -11.78 -7.52 -13.62
N HIS A 123 -10.85 -7.88 -14.49
CA HIS A 123 -10.21 -6.99 -15.47
C HIS A 123 -9.39 -5.82 -14.89
N LYS A 124 -9.20 -5.73 -13.57
CA LYS A 124 -8.19 -4.88 -12.95
C LYS A 124 -6.95 -5.72 -12.62
N ARG A 125 -5.76 -5.24 -13.00
CA ARG A 125 -4.49 -5.90 -12.72
C ARG A 125 -4.35 -6.14 -11.20
N GLY A 126 -3.80 -7.28 -10.80
CA GLY A 126 -3.51 -7.55 -9.39
C GLY A 126 -2.29 -6.78 -8.87
N GLY A 127 -2.22 -6.58 -7.55
CA GLY A 127 -1.16 -5.83 -6.87
C GLY A 127 -1.53 -4.37 -6.57
N ALA A 128 -0.54 -3.55 -6.28
CA ALA A 128 -0.68 -2.10 -6.09
C ALA A 128 0.33 -1.36 -6.97
N TRP A 129 -0.12 -0.32 -7.67
CA TRP A 129 0.72 0.48 -8.57
C TRP A 129 0.22 1.93 -8.62
N MET A 130 1.06 2.80 -9.17
CA MET A 130 0.73 4.18 -9.51
C MET A 130 1.06 4.38 -11.00
N ASP A 131 0.26 5.19 -11.68
CA ASP A 131 0.51 5.61 -13.06
C ASP A 131 0.11 7.09 -13.24
N ASP A 132 0.69 7.73 -14.25
CA ASP A 132 0.46 9.15 -14.55
C ASP A 132 -0.62 9.29 -15.62
N CYS A 133 -1.68 10.07 -15.34
CA CYS A 133 -2.62 10.48 -16.38
C CYS A 133 -2.05 11.64 -17.22
N VAL A 134 -1.56 12.67 -16.54
CA VAL A 134 -0.95 13.86 -17.16
C VAL A 134 0.28 14.26 -16.34
N GLY A 135 1.46 14.12 -16.93
CA GLY A 135 2.71 14.52 -16.30
C GLY A 135 2.83 16.04 -16.13
N LYS A 136 3.46 16.48 -15.04
CA LYS A 136 3.80 17.88 -14.84
C LYS A 136 4.89 18.29 -15.84
N MET A 137 4.54 19.17 -16.76
CA MET A 137 5.48 19.77 -17.70
C MET A 137 5.39 21.29 -17.68
N ARG A 138 6.45 22.00 -18.06
CA ARG A 138 6.36 23.44 -18.35
C ARG A 138 6.10 23.59 -19.85
N ARG A 139 5.00 24.24 -20.21
CA ARG A 139 4.68 24.57 -21.60
C ARG A 139 5.63 25.67 -22.10
N ALA A 140 5.74 25.81 -23.42
CA ALA A 140 6.62 26.80 -24.05
C ALA A 140 6.30 28.25 -23.62
N ASP A 141 5.06 28.52 -23.22
CA ASP A 141 4.60 29.80 -22.68
C ASP A 141 4.91 29.99 -21.17
N GLY A 142 5.62 29.05 -20.55
CA GLY A 142 5.98 29.07 -19.14
C GLY A 142 4.90 28.56 -18.19
N SER A 143 3.69 28.27 -18.69
CA SER A 143 2.57 27.76 -17.89
C SER A 143 2.74 26.29 -17.51
N LEU A 144 2.09 25.89 -16.43
CA LEU A 144 1.96 24.49 -16.02
C LEU A 144 0.57 23.97 -16.46
N PRO A 145 0.44 22.70 -16.86
CA PRO A 145 -0.85 22.04 -17.00
C PRO A 145 -1.65 22.24 -15.72
N LYS A 146 -2.89 22.72 -15.85
CA LYS A 146 -3.79 22.80 -14.70
C LYS A 146 -4.02 21.37 -14.20
N ALA A 147 -3.69 21.13 -12.93
CA ALA A 147 -4.15 19.92 -12.26
C ALA A 147 -5.69 19.88 -12.33
N GLY A 148 -6.27 18.74 -12.68
CA GLY A 148 -7.71 18.60 -12.92
C GLY A 148 -8.24 19.09 -14.28
N GLY A 149 -7.41 19.69 -15.13
CA GLY A 149 -7.76 19.91 -16.53
C GLY A 149 -7.49 18.66 -17.35
N LEU A 150 -8.38 17.67 -17.28
CA LEU A 150 -8.49 16.71 -18.38
C LEU A 150 -8.74 17.57 -19.64
N PRO A 151 -7.92 17.47 -20.70
CA PRO A 151 -8.30 18.09 -21.96
C PRO A 151 -9.66 17.50 -22.34
N ASP A 152 -10.63 18.36 -22.66
CA ASP A 152 -11.85 17.92 -23.33
C ASP A 152 -11.42 17.06 -24.52
N LEU A 153 -11.80 15.77 -24.50
CA LEU A 153 -11.63 14.87 -25.64
C LEU A 153 -12.66 15.20 -26.73
#